data_AF-A0A4Q7V0Y2-F1
#
_entry.id   AF-A0A4Q7V0Y2-F1
#
_cell.length_a   1.000
_cell.length_b   1.000
_cell.length_c   1.000
_cell.angle_alpha   90.00
_cell.angle_beta   90.00
_cell.angle_gamma   90.00
#
_symmetry.space_group_name_H-M   'P 1'
#
loop_
_entity.id
_entity.type
_entity.pdbx_description
1 polymer ?
#
loop_
_entity_poly.entity_id
_entity_poly.type
_entity_poly.pdbx_seq_one_letter_code
_entity_poly.pdbx_strand_id
1 'polypeptide(L)'
;MTGGAAGGAVPRVTACRGCCCGTARKHPGVDHDRLLDRLVDEVGDRGLVRTTDCLGPCAESNVVIVTPSPDARRRGARPVWVRAVLDEVTVRGIGEWVRDGGPGAAEIPLELAGRVFPRPGG
;
A
#
# COMPACT_ATOMS: atom_id res chain seq x y z
N MET A 1 3.43 3.65 -30.59
CA MET A 1 2.44 4.23 -29.65
C MET A 1 3.22 4.86 -28.52
N THR A 2 3.22 6.18 -28.47
CA THR A 2 4.10 7.05 -27.68
C THR A 2 3.41 7.45 -26.37
N GLY A 3 4.18 7.61 -25.28
CA GLY A 3 3.79 8.30 -24.04
C GLY A 3 3.62 7.37 -22.82
N GLY A 4 4.15 7.63 -21.62
CA GLY A 4 4.52 8.93 -21.05
C GLY A 4 5.50 8.90 -19.87
N ALA A 5 5.77 10.12 -19.40
CA ALA A 5 6.96 10.59 -18.71
C ALA A 5 7.14 10.18 -17.22
N ALA A 6 8.40 10.16 -16.79
CA ALA A 6 8.93 10.41 -15.43
C ALA A 6 8.14 9.86 -14.22
N GLY A 7 7.91 8.55 -14.13
CA GLY A 7 7.50 7.90 -12.88
C GLY A 7 8.67 7.76 -11.90
N GLY A 8 9.16 8.85 -11.31
CA GLY A 8 10.53 8.88 -10.77
C GLY A 8 10.79 9.44 -9.36
N ALA A 9 9.82 10.06 -8.68
CA ALA A 9 10.11 10.80 -7.44
C ALA A 9 9.28 10.39 -6.21
N VAL A 10 8.11 9.79 -6.40
CA VAL A 10 7.16 9.54 -5.31
C VAL A 10 7.05 8.06 -4.95
N PRO A 11 6.63 7.71 -3.72
CA PRO A 11 6.31 6.33 -3.35
C PRO A 11 5.17 5.75 -4.19
N ARG A 12 5.10 4.43 -4.23
CA ARG A 12 4.01 3.69 -4.89
C ARG A 12 3.31 2.79 -3.90
N VAL A 13 1.99 2.77 -3.93
CA VAL A 13 1.14 1.87 -3.15
C VAL A 13 0.51 0.85 -4.10
N THR A 14 0.73 -0.43 -3.84
CA THR A 14 0.12 -1.53 -4.61
C THR A 14 -0.84 -2.31 -3.73
N ALA A 15 -2.14 -2.28 -4.04
CA ALA A 15 -3.17 -3.00 -3.31
C ALA A 15 -3.56 -4.31 -4.02
N CYS A 16 -3.69 -5.40 -3.27
CA CYS A 16 -4.16 -6.69 -3.77
C CYS A 16 -5.69 -6.68 -3.93
N ARG A 17 -6.21 -6.99 -5.13
CA ARG A 17 -7.63 -6.89 -5.50
C ARG A 17 -8.13 -8.05 -6.38
N GLY A 18 -7.68 -9.27 -6.11
CA GLY A 18 -8.14 -10.47 -6.82
C GLY A 18 -9.10 -11.33 -6.02
N CYS A 19 -9.13 -12.63 -6.31
CA CYS A 19 -10.16 -13.57 -5.84
C CYS A 19 -10.22 -13.81 -4.32
N CYS A 20 -9.20 -13.39 -3.55
CA CYS A 20 -9.10 -13.61 -2.12
C CYS A 20 -9.01 -12.32 -1.30
N CYS A 21 -8.12 -11.40 -1.67
CA CYS A 21 -7.90 -10.15 -0.95
C CYS A 21 -8.81 -9.04 -1.48
N GLY A 22 -9.32 -8.20 -0.58
CA GLY A 22 -10.16 -7.07 -0.98
C GLY A 22 -11.57 -7.47 -1.40
N THR A 23 -12.12 -8.57 -0.86
CA THR A 23 -13.45 -9.06 -1.25
C THR A 23 -14.35 -9.31 -0.04
N ALA A 24 -15.64 -9.02 -0.19
CA ALA A 24 -16.66 -9.33 0.82
C ALA A 24 -16.74 -10.83 1.14
N ARG A 25 -16.30 -11.71 0.24
CA ARG A 25 -16.19 -13.16 0.52
C ARG A 25 -15.25 -13.43 1.69
N LYS A 26 -14.12 -12.72 1.77
CA LYS A 26 -13.15 -12.89 2.86
C LYS A 26 -13.53 -12.06 4.08
N HIS A 27 -14.01 -10.84 3.87
CA HIS A 27 -14.40 -9.91 4.94
C HIS A 27 -15.75 -9.25 4.62
N PRO A 28 -16.88 -9.90 4.94
CA PRO A 28 -18.21 -9.44 4.51
C PRO A 28 -18.67 -8.13 5.16
N GLY A 29 -18.07 -7.74 6.29
CA GLY A 29 -18.34 -6.46 6.95
C GLY A 29 -17.46 -5.29 6.48
N VAL A 30 -16.60 -5.51 5.48
CA VAL A 30 -15.64 -4.51 5.03
C VAL A 30 -15.98 -4.06 3.61
N ASP A 31 -16.24 -2.76 3.47
CA ASP A 31 -16.39 -2.10 2.18
C ASP A 31 -15.00 -1.85 1.56
N HIS A 32 -14.53 -2.85 0.83
CA HIS A 32 -13.18 -2.84 0.27
C HIS A 32 -12.99 -1.79 -0.83
N ASP A 33 -14.04 -1.47 -1.57
CA ASP A 33 -14.00 -0.49 -2.65
C ASP A 33 -13.92 0.92 -2.04
N ARG A 34 -14.74 1.22 -1.03
CA ARG A 34 -14.61 2.48 -0.26
C ARG A 34 -13.24 2.65 0.37
N LEU A 35 -12.66 1.57 0.92
CA LEU A 35 -11.29 1.63 1.47
C LEU A 35 -10.23 1.87 0.39
N LEU A 36 -10.45 1.39 -0.84
CA LEU A 36 -9.54 1.65 -1.96
C LEU A 36 -9.68 3.11 -2.44
N ASP A 37 -10.89 3.60 -2.61
CA ASP A 37 -11.15 4.99 -3.00
C ASP A 37 -10.54 5.95 -1.99
N ARG A 38 -10.76 5.69 -0.70
CA ARG A 38 -10.14 6.48 0.36
C ARG A 38 -8.62 6.39 0.35
N LEU A 39 -8.04 5.23 0.02
CA LEU A 39 -6.59 5.10 -0.10
C LEU A 39 -6.05 5.96 -1.26
N VAL A 40 -6.77 6.03 -2.37
CA VAL A 40 -6.44 6.91 -3.50
C VAL A 40 -6.50 8.38 -3.05
N ASP A 41 -7.57 8.78 -2.36
CA ASP A 41 -7.75 10.14 -1.87
C ASP A 41 -6.67 10.55 -0.85
N GLU A 42 -6.37 9.70 0.13
CA GLU A 42 -5.40 9.97 1.19
C GLU A 42 -3.96 10.05 0.65
N VAL A 43 -3.64 9.29 -0.39
CA VAL A 43 -2.33 9.34 -1.07
C VAL A 43 -2.21 10.60 -1.95
N GLY A 44 -3.28 10.96 -2.65
CA GLY A 44 -3.32 12.14 -3.52
C GLY A 44 -2.20 12.17 -4.56
N ASP A 45 -1.64 13.36 -4.79
CA ASP A 45 -0.54 13.61 -5.73
C ASP A 45 0.85 13.26 -5.16
N ARG A 46 0.93 12.88 -3.88
CA ARG A 46 2.18 12.55 -3.19
C ARG A 46 2.65 11.12 -3.40
N GLY A 47 1.84 10.29 -4.05
CA GLY A 47 2.18 8.91 -4.37
C GLY A 47 1.40 8.39 -5.57
N LEU A 48 1.64 7.13 -5.91
CA LEU A 48 0.90 6.45 -6.98
C LEU A 48 0.23 5.21 -6.41
N VAL A 49 -1.11 5.18 -6.41
CA VAL A 49 -1.89 3.99 -6.05
C VAL A 49 -2.15 3.16 -7.30
N ARG A 50 -1.91 1.85 -7.21
CA ARG A 50 -2.27 0.87 -8.23
C ARG A 50 -2.82 -0.38 -7.59
N THR A 51 -3.57 -1.15 -8.36
CA THR A 51 -4.07 -2.46 -7.96
C THR A 51 -3.33 -3.57 -8.71
N THR A 52 -3.37 -4.76 -8.15
CA THR A 52 -2.93 -6.00 -8.80
C THR A 52 -3.84 -7.13 -8.36
N ASP A 53 -3.97 -8.17 -9.18
CA ASP A 53 -4.87 -9.28 -8.89
C ASP A 53 -4.39 -10.07 -7.66
N CYS A 54 -3.12 -10.45 -7.59
CA CYS A 54 -2.61 -11.22 -6.46
C CYS A 54 -1.19 -10.84 -6.07
N LEU A 55 -0.97 -10.63 -4.76
CA LEU A 55 0.34 -10.42 -4.17
C LEU A 55 0.94 -11.70 -3.55
N GLY A 56 0.16 -12.77 -3.43
CA GLY A 56 0.58 -14.08 -2.89
C GLY A 56 0.04 -14.41 -1.49
N PRO A 57 0.27 -13.57 -0.45
CA PRO A 57 -0.12 -13.84 0.95
C PRO A 57 -1.60 -13.68 1.21
N CYS A 58 -2.41 -14.50 0.54
CA CYS A 58 -3.85 -14.45 0.69
C CYS A 58 -4.28 -14.63 2.15
N ALA A 59 -3.52 -15.35 3.00
CA ALA A 59 -3.82 -15.50 4.43
C ALA A 59 -3.79 -14.16 5.19
N GLU A 60 -2.88 -13.26 4.85
CA GLU A 60 -2.62 -12.00 5.58
C GLU A 60 -3.73 -10.94 5.39
N SER A 61 -4.69 -11.16 4.48
CA SER A 61 -5.88 -10.31 4.26
C SER A 61 -5.60 -8.89 3.74
N ASN A 62 -6.21 -8.56 2.60
CA ASN A 62 -6.17 -7.23 1.98
C ASN A 62 -4.78 -6.57 2.03
N VAL A 63 -3.79 -7.28 1.49
CA VAL A 63 -2.38 -6.88 1.54
C VAL A 63 -2.14 -5.65 0.67
N VAL A 64 -1.39 -4.69 1.22
CA VAL A 64 -0.90 -3.50 0.53
C VAL A 64 0.62 -3.46 0.62
N ILE A 65 1.29 -3.09 -0.47
CA ILE A 65 2.74 -2.83 -0.48
C ILE A 65 2.97 -1.35 -0.65
N VAL A 66 3.74 -0.75 0.26
CA VAL A 66 4.29 0.60 0.09
C VAL A 66 5.72 0.46 -0.43
N THR A 67 5.90 0.79 -1.70
CA THR A 67 7.20 0.81 -2.38
C THR A 67 7.82 2.20 -2.21
N PRO A 68 9.06 2.31 -1.69
CA PRO A 68 9.72 3.59 -1.53
C PRO A 68 9.90 4.34 -2.85
N SER A 69 10.06 5.66 -2.76
CA SER A 69 10.48 6.47 -3.91
C SER A 69 11.82 5.97 -4.46
N PRO A 70 12.12 6.21 -5.76
CA PRO A 70 13.40 5.82 -6.33
C PRO A 70 14.61 6.36 -5.58
N ASP A 71 14.49 7.55 -5.00
CA ASP A 71 15.53 8.18 -4.20
C ASP A 71 15.75 7.49 -2.85
N ALA A 72 14.68 7.19 -2.11
CA ALA A 72 14.76 6.39 -0.89
C ALA A 72 15.32 4.99 -1.18
N ARG A 73 14.94 4.37 -2.30
CA ARG A 73 15.49 3.07 -2.73
C ARG A 73 17.00 3.12 -2.96
N ARG A 74 17.52 4.18 -3.59
CA ARG A 74 18.98 4.39 -3.77
C ARG A 74 19.71 4.50 -2.44
N ARG A 75 19.08 5.07 -1.41
CA ARG A 75 19.59 5.10 -0.02
C ARG A 75 19.41 3.80 0.76
N GLY A 76 18.89 2.75 0.14
CA GLY A 76 18.73 1.45 0.80
C GLY A 76 17.33 1.15 1.34
N ALA A 77 16.35 2.05 1.16
CA ALA A 77 14.97 1.75 1.54
C ALA A 77 14.43 0.53 0.78
N ARG A 78 13.52 -0.21 1.41
CA ARG A 78 12.91 -1.43 0.87
C ARG A 78 11.39 -1.34 0.92
N PRO A 79 10.67 -2.04 0.02
CA PRO A 79 9.22 -2.13 0.10
C PRO A 79 8.76 -2.68 1.45
N VAL A 80 7.70 -2.08 1.99
CA VAL A 80 7.06 -2.52 3.23
C VAL A 80 5.72 -3.15 2.91
N TRP A 81 5.47 -4.31 3.51
CA TRP A 81 4.25 -5.09 3.34
C TRP A 81 3.34 -4.87 4.53
N VAL A 82 2.10 -4.46 4.26
CA VAL A 82 1.07 -4.17 5.25
C VAL A 82 -0.07 -5.15 5.07
N ARG A 83 -0.43 -5.84 6.15
CA ARG A 83 -1.54 -6.79 6.21
C ARG A 83 -2.77 -6.21 6.85
N ALA A 84 -3.90 -6.89 6.72
CA ALA A 84 -5.15 -6.56 7.36
C ALA A 84 -5.54 -5.08 7.18
N VAL A 85 -5.41 -4.52 5.98
CA VAL A 85 -5.90 -3.17 5.67
C VAL A 85 -7.43 -3.21 5.55
N LEU A 86 -8.12 -3.24 6.70
CA LEU A 86 -9.55 -3.57 6.78
C LEU A 86 -10.39 -2.45 7.40
N ASP A 87 -9.77 -1.32 7.72
CA ASP A 87 -10.41 -0.19 8.38
C ASP A 87 -9.83 1.14 7.87
N GLU A 88 -10.61 2.20 8.05
CA GLU A 88 -10.25 3.55 7.57
C GLU A 88 -9.03 4.12 8.31
N VAL A 89 -8.78 3.71 9.56
CA VAL A 89 -7.61 4.15 10.34
C VAL A 89 -6.32 3.66 9.69
N THR A 90 -6.28 2.39 9.30
CA THR A 90 -5.14 1.79 8.60
C THR A 90 -4.94 2.43 7.22
N VAL A 91 -6.02 2.69 6.48
CA VAL A 91 -5.95 3.38 5.18
C VAL A 91 -5.36 4.78 5.33
N ARG A 92 -5.87 5.56 6.30
CA ARG A 92 -5.36 6.90 6.59
C ARG A 92 -3.87 6.87 6.95
N GLY A 93 -3.45 5.94 7.80
CA GLY A 93 -2.04 5.79 8.17
C GLY A 93 -1.13 5.48 6.98
N ILE A 94 -1.58 4.66 6.02
CA ILE A 94 -0.82 4.44 4.78
C ILE A 94 -0.72 5.73 3.96
N GLY A 95 -1.83 6.46 3.81
CA GLY A 95 -1.85 7.71 3.05
C GLY A 95 -0.97 8.80 3.67
N GLU A 96 -1.09 9.02 4.97
CA GLU A 96 -0.23 9.94 5.75
C GLU A 96 1.24 9.58 5.58
N TRP A 97 1.58 8.31 5.76
CA TRP A 97 2.96 7.86 5.60
C TRP A 97 3.50 8.10 4.18
N VAL A 98 2.69 7.87 3.15
CA VAL A 98 3.08 8.16 1.75
C VAL A 98 3.25 9.65 1.52
N ARG A 99 2.37 10.49 2.08
CA ARG A 99 2.48 11.96 2.02
C ARG A 99 3.76 12.48 2.68
N ASP A 100 4.24 11.78 3.71
CA ASP A 100 5.50 12.06 4.39
C ASP A 100 6.73 11.45 3.68
N GLY A 101 6.53 10.81 2.52
CA GLY A 101 7.59 10.26 1.67
C GLY A 101 7.79 8.74 1.78
N GLY A 102 7.03 8.08 2.66
CA GLY A 102 6.97 6.63 2.77
C GLY A 102 8.24 5.97 3.30
N PRO A 103 8.45 4.67 3.00
CA PRO A 103 9.55 3.89 3.57
C PRO A 103 10.92 4.51 3.37
N GLY A 104 11.68 4.65 4.45
CA GLY A 104 13.04 5.20 4.43
C GLY A 104 13.12 6.72 4.24
N ALA A 105 11.98 7.41 4.18
CA ALA A 105 11.88 8.87 4.30
C ALA A 105 11.12 9.28 5.57
N ALA A 106 10.11 8.51 5.95
CA ALA A 106 9.35 8.67 7.19
C ALA A 106 9.29 7.37 7.99
N GLU A 107 9.16 7.49 9.31
CA GLU A 107 8.94 6.35 10.22
C GLU A 107 7.60 5.68 9.94
N ILE A 108 7.48 4.40 10.29
CA ILE A 108 6.24 3.65 10.12
C ILE A 108 5.24 4.15 11.19
N PRO A 109 4.04 4.61 10.80
CA PRO A 109 3.03 5.04 11.77
C PRO A 109 2.64 3.94 12.76
N LEU A 110 2.28 4.33 13.98
CA LEU A 110 1.95 3.40 15.07
C LEU A 110 0.79 2.46 14.73
N GLU A 111 -0.22 2.96 14.03
CA GLU A 111 -1.38 2.19 13.56
C GLU A 111 -1.01 1.12 12.51
N LEU A 112 0.16 1.25 11.88
CA LEU A 112 0.69 0.26 10.93
C LEU A 112 1.68 -0.71 11.57
N ALA A 113 2.28 -0.38 12.72
CA ALA A 113 3.38 -1.16 13.31
C ALA A 113 3.03 -2.65 13.53
N GLY A 114 1.84 -2.95 14.07
CA GLY A 114 1.36 -4.33 14.25
C GLY A 114 0.96 -5.06 12.95
N ARG A 115 0.87 -4.32 11.84
CA ARG A 115 0.41 -4.78 10.53
C ARG A 115 1.55 -4.92 9.52
N VAL A 116 2.76 -4.48 9.85
CA VAL A 116 3.92 -4.73 9.01
C VAL A 116 4.36 -6.18 9.15
N PHE A 117 4.67 -6.82 8.02
CA PHE A 117 5.15 -8.20 8.02
C PHE A 117 6.27 -8.41 6.99
N PRO A 118 7.10 -9.47 7.15
CA PRO A 118 8.18 -9.77 6.22
C PRO A 118 7.65 -10.02 4.81
N ARG A 119 8.49 -9.71 3.82
CA ARG A 119 8.21 -10.15 2.45
C ARG A 119 8.04 -11.67 2.44
N PRO A 120 6.96 -12.19 1.84
CA PRO A 120 6.78 -13.63 1.64
C PRO A 120 7.84 -14.20 0.69
N GLY A 121 8.41 -15.35 1.06
CA GLY A 121 9.45 -16.02 0.28
C GLY A 121 10.79 -15.28 0.26
N GLY A 122 11.06 -14.49 1.32
CA GLY A 122 12.38 -13.91 1.60
C GLY A 122 13.32 -14.90 2.27
#